data_AF-A0A7L3QB70-F1
#
_entry.id   AF-A0A7L3QB70-F1
#
_cell.length_a   1.000
_cell.length_b   1.000
_cell.length_c   1.000
_cell.angle_alpha   90.00
_cell.angle_beta   90.00
_cell.angle_gamma   90.00
#
_symmetry.space_group_name_H-M   'P 1'
#
loop_
_entity.id
_entity.type
_entity.pdbx_description
1 polymer ?
#
loop_
_entity_poly.entity_id
_entity_poly.type
_entity_poly.pdbx_seq_one_letter_code
_entity_poly.pdbx_strand_id
1 'polypeptide(L)' 'SYGGHVPQFSFRCGDTYGKTTHKLLLDPSVSKSPRSLLAPLDNKENLLELHYHINH' A
#
# COMPACT_ATOMS: atom_id res chain seq x y z
N SER A 1 -43.42 -9.18 -15.34
CA SER A 1 -43.01 -8.38 -14.19
C SER A 1 -41.51 -8.43 -14.04
N TYR A 2 -40.82 -7.29 -14.20
CA TYR A 2 -39.36 -7.21 -14.08
C TYR A 2 -39.00 -7.14 -12.58
N GLY A 3 -38.53 -8.26 -12.03
CA GLY A 3 -38.02 -8.34 -10.66
C GLY A 3 -36.75 -7.51 -10.59
N GLY A 4 -36.81 -6.38 -9.88
CA GLY A 4 -35.83 -5.31 -9.93
C GLY A 4 -34.38 -5.74 -9.75
N HIS A 5 -33.48 -4.89 -10.26
CA HIS A 5 -32.04 -4.96 -10.05
C HIS A 5 -31.74 -5.13 -8.55
N VAL A 6 -31.16 -6.27 -8.17
CA VAL A 6 -30.54 -6.45 -6.85
C VAL A 6 -29.17 -5.76 -6.97
N PRO A 7 -28.98 -4.56 -6.37
CA PRO A 7 -27.67 -3.94 -6.37
C PRO A 7 -26.74 -4.93 -5.70
N GLN A 8 -25.77 -5.44 -6.45
CA GLN A 8 -24.85 -6.49 -6.04
C GLN A 8 -24.56 -6.36 -4.55
N PHE A 9 -25.01 -7.34 -3.76
CA PHE A 9 -24.53 -7.50 -2.40
C PHE A 9 -23.02 -7.51 -2.53
N SER A 10 -22.40 -6.39 -2.17
CA SER A 10 -20.96 -6.23 -2.31
C SER A 10 -20.38 -7.08 -1.20
N PHE A 11 -20.26 -8.37 -1.49
CA PHE A 11 -19.67 -9.36 -0.63
C PHE A 11 -18.20 -8.98 -0.51
N ARG A 12 -17.93 -8.07 0.43
CA ARG A 12 -16.58 -7.60 0.71
C ARG A 12 -16.00 -8.57 1.72
N CYS A 13 -15.54 -9.70 1.22
CA CYS A 13 -14.76 -10.64 2.00
C CYS A 13 -13.38 -10.02 2.25
N GLY A 14 -13.02 -9.86 3.52
CA GLY A 14 -11.72 -9.37 3.93
C GLY A 14 -11.56 -7.85 3.94
N ASP A 15 -10.38 -7.43 4.39
CA ASP A 15 -9.98 -6.03 4.39
C ASP A 15 -9.62 -5.57 2.97
N THR A 16 -9.88 -4.30 2.68
CA THR A 16 -9.34 -3.68 1.46
C THR A 16 -7.83 -3.72 1.48
N TYR A 17 -7.23 -3.78 0.27
CA TYR A 17 -5.79 -3.57 0.07
C TYR A 17 -5.24 -2.44 0.94
N GLY A 18 -5.87 -1.25 0.95
CA GLY A 18 -5.43 -0.13 1.77
C GLY A 18 -5.43 -0.40 3.29
N LYS A 19 -6.43 -1.13 3.81
CA LYS A 19 -6.49 -1.50 5.24
C LYS A 19 -5.46 -2.57 5.59
N THR A 20 -5.33 -3.58 4.74
CA THR A 20 -4.37 -4.69 4.91
C THR A 20 -2.94 -4.17 4.86
N THR A 21 -2.59 -3.41 3.83
CA THR A 21 -1.25 -2.86 3.65
C THR A 21 -0.91 -1.86 4.76
N HIS A 22 -1.86 -1.03 5.21
CA HIS A 22 -1.64 -0.13 6.34
C HIS A 22 -1.29 -0.90 7.63
N LYS A 23 -2.01 -1.99 7.94
CA LYS A 23 -1.70 -2.83 9.11
C LYS A 23 -0.31 -3.47 9.00
N LEU A 24 0.04 -4.04 7.85
CA LEU A 24 1.36 -4.63 7.62
C LEU A 24 2.50 -3.62 7.75
N LEU A 25 2.32 -2.40 7.23
CA LEU A 25 3.31 -1.34 7.34
C LEU A 25 3.54 -0.88 8.78
N LEU A 26 2.53 -0.97 9.65
CA LEU A 26 2.63 -0.58 11.06
C LEU A 26 3.07 -1.71 11.99
N ASP A 27 2.90 -2.97 11.58
CA ASP A 27 3.21 -4.13 12.42
C ASP A 27 4.72 -4.25 12.72
N PRO A 28 5.19 -4.12 13.98
CA PRO A 28 6.62 -4.19 14.31
C PRO A 28 7.21 -5.60 14.19
N SER A 29 6.37 -6.65 14.11
CA SER A 29 6.80 -8.04 13.93
C SER A 29 7.15 -8.38 12.49
N VAL A 30 6.67 -7.57 11.54
CA VAL A 30 6.98 -7.72 10.12
C VAL A 30 8.31 -7.04 9.83
N SER A 31 9.27 -7.82 9.32
CA SER A 31 10.53 -7.27 8.84
C SER A 31 10.27 -6.27 7.72
N LYS A 32 10.80 -5.06 7.87
CA LYS A 32 10.65 -3.97 6.92
C LYS A 32 12.02 -3.56 6.45
N SER A 33 12.06 -3.02 5.23
CA SER A 33 13.22 -2.24 4.81
C SER A 33 13.49 -1.15 5.85
N PRO A 34 14.75 -0.89 6.21
CA PRO A 34 15.11 0.24 7.08
C PRO A 34 14.74 1.60 6.47
N ARG A 35 14.41 1.62 5.17
CA ARG A 35 14.04 2.83 4.42
C ARG A 35 12.55 2.85 4.10
N SER A 36 11.89 3.96 4.42
CA SER A 36 10.51 4.22 3.98
C SER A 36 10.50 4.66 2.51
N LEU A 37 9.76 3.94 1.66
CA LEU A 37 9.53 4.32 0.26
C LEU A 37 8.55 5.49 0.11
N LEU A 38 7.83 5.82 1.17
CA LEU A 38 6.91 6.95 1.22
C LEU A 38 7.56 8.20 1.86
N ALA A 39 8.88 8.17 2.09
CA ALA A 39 9.58 9.34 2.58
C ALA A 39 9.50 10.49 1.56
N PRO A 40 9.37 11.75 2.02
CA PRO A 40 9.45 12.91 1.14
C PRO A 40 10.69 12.86 0.25
N LEU A 41 10.45 13.08 -1.06
CA LEU A 41 11.48 13.08 -2.11
C LEU A 41 11.99 14.49 -2.43
N ASP A 42 11.60 15.48 -1.64
CA ASP A 42 12.01 16.88 -1.77
C ASP A 42 13.48 17.10 -1.42
N ASN A 43 14.10 16.15 -0.69
CA ASN A 43 15.53 16.20 -0.44
C ASN A 43 16.33 15.46 -1.53
N LYS A 44 17.40 16.12 -1.97
CA LYS A 44 18.28 15.65 -3.05
C LYS A 44 19.01 14.36 -2.69
N GLU A 45 19.32 14.15 -1.41
CA GLU A 45 20.01 12.97 -0.91
C GLU A 45 19.15 11.70 -1.10
N ASN A 46 17.86 11.77 -0.75
CA ASN A 46 16.90 10.68 -0.92
C ASN A 46 16.70 10.31 -2.39
N LEU A 47 16.71 11.30 -3.27
CA LEU A 47 16.58 11.08 -4.72
C LEU A 47 17.78 10.34 -5.30
N LEU A 48 19.00 10.72 -4.89
CA LEU A 48 20.23 10.09 -5.35
C LEU A 48 20.35 8.65 -4.83
N GLU A 49 19.98 8.42 -3.57
CA GLU A 49 19.98 7.10 -2.95
C GLU A 49 18.98 6.14 -3.62
N LEU A 50 17.80 6.63 -4.00
CA LEU A 50 16.82 5.85 -4.77
C LEU A 50 17.33 5.51 -6.17
N HIS A 51 17.96 6.48 -6.86
CA HIS A 51 18.50 6.26 -8.19
C HIS A 51 19.58 5.18 -8.21
N TYR A 52 20.41 5.09 -7.16
CA TYR A 52 21.41 4.04 -7.01
C TYR A 52 20.77 2.64 -6.94
N HIS A 53 19.71 2.48 -6.15
CA HIS A 53 19.05 1.20 -5.93
C HIS A 53 18.16 0.71 -7.06
N ILE A 54 17.69 1.58 -7.95
CA ILE A 54 16.85 1.18 -9.09
C ILE A 54 17.70 0.57 -10.22
N ASN A 55 18.99 0.94 -10.30
CA ASN A 55 19.86 0.58 -11.42
C ASN A 55 20.83 -0.58 -11.10
N HIS A 56 20.69 -1.24 -9.95
CA HIS A 56 21.55 -2.35 -9.51
C HIS A 56 20.74 -3.41 -8.76
#